data_AF-A0A2N6DNB8-F1
#
_entry.id   AF-A0A2N6DNB8-F1
#
_cell.length_a   1.000
_cell.length_b   1.000
_cell.length_c   1.000
_cell.angle_alpha   90.00
_cell.angle_beta   90.00
_cell.angle_gamma   90.00
#
_symmetry.space_group_name_H-M   'P 1'
#
loop_
_entity.id
_entity.type
_entity.pdbx_description
1 polymer ?
#
loop_
_entity_poly.entity_id
_entity_poly.type
_entity_poly.pdbx_seq_one_letter_code
_entity_poly.pdbx_strand_id
1 'polypeptide(L)'
;MTVRIFKYLAICLFAFGLCPTSASLSAESDKVRLFWPPPPNAPRMEYGGLFESEDHFHKPWHALVNQTQHDPSENIEKLNYPAGVAALEDGTLLVAEALGKTVKKLDFNGKRVKDFFEVGSPFGELSDIALDPDKNVYVVDREKATVHVFDLEMK
;
A
#
# COMPACT_ATOMS: atom_id res chain seq x y z
N MET A 1 84.45 6.17 20.07
CA MET A 1 83.50 7.14 20.64
C MET A 1 82.20 6.39 20.92
N THR A 2 82.00 5.77 22.09
CA THR A 2 81.37 6.33 23.32
C THR A 2 80.09 7.12 22.99
N VAL A 3 78.89 6.75 23.45
CA VAL A 3 78.44 6.71 24.86
C VAL A 3 77.32 5.67 25.08
N ARG A 4 77.42 4.92 26.19
CA ARG A 4 76.35 4.13 26.85
C ARG A 4 75.66 5.01 27.91
N ILE A 5 74.35 4.83 28.17
CA ILE A 5 73.65 4.83 29.51
C ILE A 5 72.18 4.39 29.23
N PHE A 6 71.78 3.14 29.49
CA PHE A 6 71.08 2.64 30.69
C PHE A 6 69.80 3.38 31.12
N LYS A 7 68.63 2.82 30.75
CA LYS A 7 67.46 2.77 31.63
C LYS A 7 66.85 1.37 31.57
N TYR A 8 66.90 0.69 32.72
CA TYR A 8 66.25 -0.59 33.00
C TYR A 8 64.73 -0.41 33.08
N LEU A 9 63.95 -1.36 32.55
CA LEU A 9 62.95 -2.04 33.37
C LEU A 9 62.60 -3.41 32.75
N ALA A 10 62.62 -4.41 33.63
CA ALA A 10 62.44 -5.84 33.37
C ALA A 10 60.94 -6.18 33.20
N ILE A 11 60.57 -7.04 32.25
CA ILE A 11 60.24 -8.47 32.41
C ILE A 11 58.87 -8.75 33.08
N CYS A 12 57.95 -9.22 32.21
CA CYS A 12 57.01 -10.34 32.32
C CYS A 12 55.81 -10.35 33.31
N LEU A 13 54.74 -10.93 32.73
CA LEU A 13 53.61 -11.67 33.31
C LEU A 13 52.44 -10.84 33.86
N PHE A 14 51.32 -10.84 33.12
CA PHE A 14 50.14 -11.62 33.49
C PHE A 14 49.24 -11.79 32.27
N ALA A 15 49.20 -13.00 31.72
CA ALA A 15 48.05 -13.47 30.98
C ALA A 15 46.86 -13.54 31.94
N PHE A 16 45.71 -12.98 31.57
CA PHE A 16 44.36 -13.47 31.89
C PHE A 16 43.36 -12.41 31.43
N GLY A 17 42.55 -12.76 30.42
CA GLY A 17 41.53 -11.85 29.91
C GLY A 17 40.91 -12.33 28.60
N LEU A 18 40.49 -13.60 28.57
CA LEU A 18 39.41 -14.02 27.66
C LEU A 18 38.21 -13.11 27.90
N CYS A 19 38.00 -12.14 27.01
CA CYS A 19 36.65 -11.67 26.75
C CYS A 19 36.35 -12.18 25.35
N PRO A 20 35.60 -13.28 25.18
CA PRO A 20 34.93 -13.47 23.91
C PRO A 20 34.05 -12.24 23.79
N THR A 21 34.40 -11.32 22.88
CA THR A 21 33.43 -10.35 22.40
C THR A 21 32.27 -11.19 21.94
N SER A 22 31.24 -11.26 22.77
CA SER A 22 29.97 -11.85 22.43
C SER A 22 29.61 -11.22 21.10
N ALA A 23 29.72 -12.00 20.02
CA ALA A 23 28.88 -11.74 18.88
C ALA A 23 27.48 -11.73 19.47
N SER A 24 26.89 -10.55 19.65
CA SER A 24 25.47 -10.49 19.90
C SER A 24 24.88 -11.18 18.67
N LEU A 25 24.40 -12.41 18.82
CA LEU A 25 23.35 -12.88 17.95
C LEU A 25 22.23 -11.87 18.14
N SER A 26 22.22 -10.86 17.28
CA SER A 26 21.00 -10.15 16.96
C SER A 26 20.12 -11.25 16.38
N ALA A 27 19.28 -11.85 17.22
CA ALA A 27 18.21 -12.71 16.77
C ALA A 27 17.32 -11.82 15.91
N GLU A 28 17.62 -11.79 14.62
CA GLU A 28 16.79 -11.18 13.61
C GLU A 28 15.47 -11.94 13.70
N SER A 29 14.44 -11.28 14.23
CA SER A 29 13.14 -11.90 14.38
C SER A 29 12.61 -12.18 12.97
N ASP A 30 12.62 -13.44 12.56
CA ASP A 30 12.01 -13.86 11.30
C ASP A 30 10.55 -13.41 11.33
N LYS A 31 10.21 -12.42 10.50
CA LYS A 31 8.82 -11.97 10.35
C LYS A 31 8.02 -13.16 9.85
N VAL A 32 7.10 -13.67 10.65
CA VAL A 32 6.24 -14.80 10.29
C VAL A 32 5.39 -14.38 9.08
N ARG A 33 5.74 -14.91 7.89
CA ARG A 33 4.97 -14.71 6.66
C ARG A 33 3.75 -15.62 6.70
N LEU A 34 2.57 -15.02 6.86
CA LEU A 34 1.31 -15.77 6.91
C LEU A 34 0.74 -15.90 5.52
N PHE A 35 0.41 -17.14 5.13
CA PHE A 35 -0.19 -17.45 3.84
C PHE A 35 -1.55 -18.13 4.00
N TRP A 36 -2.46 -17.86 3.08
CA TRP A 36 -3.79 -18.48 3.03
C TRP A 36 -4.09 -19.09 1.65
N PRO A 37 -4.62 -20.32 1.57
CA PRO A 37 -4.75 -21.29 2.67
C PRO A 37 -3.38 -21.69 3.24
N PRO A 38 -3.29 -22.16 4.50
CA PRO A 38 -2.01 -22.53 5.09
C PRO A 38 -1.43 -23.78 4.40
N PRO A 39 -0.08 -23.94 4.41
CA PRO A 39 0.57 -25.16 3.95
C PRO A 39 -0.05 -26.41 4.61
N PRO A 40 -0.20 -27.53 3.88
CA PRO A 40 0.40 -27.84 2.59
C PRO A 40 -0.36 -27.33 1.36
N ASN A 41 -1.51 -26.67 1.52
CA ASN A 41 -2.26 -26.15 0.38
C ASN A 41 -1.49 -25.02 -0.31
N ALA A 42 -1.61 -24.94 -1.64
CA ALA A 42 -0.97 -23.87 -2.41
C ALA A 42 -1.47 -22.50 -1.92
N PRO A 43 -0.58 -21.63 -1.41
CA PRO A 43 -0.96 -20.34 -0.87
C PRO A 43 -1.42 -19.40 -1.99
N ARG A 44 -2.50 -18.65 -1.76
CA ARG A 44 -3.10 -17.70 -2.72
C ARG A 44 -2.99 -16.26 -2.25
N MET A 45 -2.97 -16.05 -0.94
CA MET A 45 -2.85 -14.74 -0.32
C MET A 45 -1.71 -14.76 0.69
N GLU A 46 -0.97 -13.66 0.76
CA GLU A 46 0.00 -13.39 1.81
C GLU A 46 -0.52 -12.23 2.67
N TYR A 47 -0.38 -12.36 3.98
CA TYR A 47 -0.67 -11.26 4.90
C TYR A 47 0.40 -10.17 4.76
N GLY A 48 0.02 -9.05 4.14
CA GLY A 48 0.92 -7.92 3.93
C GLY A 48 1.20 -7.08 5.18
N GLY A 49 0.41 -7.23 6.25
CA GLY A 49 0.54 -6.46 7.50
C GLY A 49 -0.79 -5.94 8.03
N LEU A 50 -0.76 -5.34 9.22
CA LEU A 50 -1.88 -4.61 9.80
C LEU A 50 -1.62 -3.12 9.63
N PHE A 51 -2.57 -2.42 9.03
CA PHE A 51 -2.52 -0.96 8.90
C PHE A 51 -3.59 -0.39 9.82
N GLU A 52 -3.21 -0.07 11.05
CA GLU A 52 -4.16 0.43 12.08
C GLU A 52 -4.27 1.97 12.09
N SER A 53 -3.30 2.65 11.49
CA SER A 53 -3.17 4.09 11.56
C SER A 53 -2.41 4.63 10.35
N GLU A 54 -2.56 5.93 10.10
CA GLU A 54 -1.89 6.64 9.01
C GLU A 54 -0.35 6.54 9.08
N ASP A 55 0.21 6.31 10.26
CA ASP A 55 1.65 6.18 10.48
C ASP A 55 2.24 4.90 9.89
N HIS A 56 1.41 3.88 9.61
CA HIS A 56 1.84 2.66 8.92
C HIS A 56 2.12 2.88 7.43
N PHE A 57 1.68 4.02 6.88
CA PHE A 57 2.02 4.44 5.53
C PHE A 57 3.26 5.34 5.62
N HIS A 58 4.34 4.98 4.91
CA HIS A 58 5.65 5.67 4.99
C HIS A 58 5.64 7.16 4.58
N LYS A 59 4.48 7.72 4.28
CA LYS A 59 4.13 9.14 4.34
C LYS A 59 2.66 9.20 4.75
N PRO A 60 2.25 10.00 5.76
CA PRO A 60 0.83 10.13 6.08
C PRO A 60 0.12 10.60 4.82
N TRP A 61 -1.06 10.08 4.51
CA TRP A 61 -1.75 10.43 3.27
C TRP A 61 -1.98 11.95 3.18
N HIS A 62 -2.11 12.65 4.31
CA HIS A 62 -2.10 14.11 4.38
C HIS A 62 -0.78 14.76 3.98
N ALA A 63 0.37 14.14 4.20
CA ALA A 63 1.63 14.60 3.61
C ALA A 63 1.63 14.41 2.10
N LEU A 64 0.94 13.42 1.54
CA LEU A 64 0.72 13.32 0.08
C LEU A 64 -0.32 14.34 -0.41
N VAL A 65 -1.34 14.66 0.38
CA VAL A 65 -2.40 15.66 0.06
C VAL A 65 -1.96 17.11 0.29
N ASN A 66 -0.97 17.35 1.17
CA ASN A 66 -0.34 18.66 1.32
C ASN A 66 0.92 18.80 0.44
N GLN A 67 1.46 17.67 -0.03
CA GLN A 67 2.47 17.58 -1.08
C GLN A 67 1.83 17.37 -2.47
N THR A 68 0.51 17.53 -2.60
CA THR A 68 -0.08 18.07 -3.82
C THR A 68 0.11 19.59 -3.85
N GLN A 69 1.36 20.05 -3.79
CA GLN A 69 1.79 20.82 -4.94
C GLN A 69 2.01 19.76 -6.02
N HIS A 70 0.92 19.25 -6.60
CA HIS A 70 1.03 18.62 -7.89
C HIS A 70 1.80 19.63 -8.72
N ASP A 71 2.84 19.19 -9.41
CA ASP A 71 3.27 19.95 -10.57
C ASP A 71 1.98 20.33 -11.29
N PRO A 72 1.66 21.61 -11.49
CA PRO A 72 0.41 22.01 -12.14
C PRO A 72 0.22 21.32 -13.51
N SER A 73 1.27 20.70 -14.06
CA SER A 73 1.23 19.82 -15.23
C SER A 73 0.59 18.44 -15.00
N GLU A 74 0.53 17.92 -13.77
CA GLU A 74 -0.04 16.61 -13.43
C GLU A 74 -1.52 16.72 -13.06
N ASN A 75 -2.37 16.42 -14.02
CA ASN A 75 -3.83 16.40 -13.86
C ASN A 75 -4.30 15.10 -13.18
N ILE A 76 -4.25 15.05 -11.84
CA ILE A 76 -4.83 13.95 -11.04
C ILE A 76 -6.32 14.20 -10.81
N GLU A 77 -7.12 13.16 -10.95
CA GLU A 77 -8.55 13.23 -10.78
C GLU A 77 -8.94 13.44 -9.31
N LYS A 78 -9.70 14.50 -9.02
CA LYS A 78 -10.24 14.72 -7.68
C LYS A 78 -11.49 13.89 -7.47
N LEU A 79 -11.44 12.99 -6.50
CA LEU A 79 -12.58 12.15 -6.10
C LEU A 79 -13.45 12.81 -5.03
N ASN A 80 -14.75 12.53 -5.09
CA ASN A 80 -15.77 12.99 -4.15
C ASN A 80 -16.39 11.81 -3.40
N TYR A 81 -15.78 11.49 -2.24
CA TYR A 81 -16.20 10.42 -1.34
C TYR A 81 -16.22 9.02 -2.02
N PRO A 82 -15.04 8.49 -2.40
CA PRO A 82 -14.96 7.15 -2.99
C PRO A 82 -15.33 6.09 -1.94
N ALA A 83 -16.30 5.25 -2.26
CA ALA A 83 -16.84 4.23 -1.34
C ALA A 83 -16.46 2.79 -1.71
N GLY A 84 -16.26 2.52 -3.01
CA GLY A 84 -15.86 1.21 -3.52
C GLY A 84 -14.86 1.32 -4.66
N VAL A 85 -14.06 0.27 -4.84
CA VAL A 85 -13.07 0.18 -5.93
C VAL A 85 -12.97 -1.25 -6.45
N ALA A 86 -12.89 -1.38 -7.78
CA ALA A 86 -12.65 -2.65 -8.44
C ALA A 86 -11.50 -2.50 -9.44
N ALA A 87 -10.51 -3.40 -9.35
CA ALA A 87 -9.37 -3.41 -10.27
C ALA A 87 -9.68 -4.19 -11.55
N LEU A 88 -9.22 -3.66 -12.68
CA LEU A 88 -9.35 -4.27 -13.99
C LEU A 88 -8.00 -4.89 -14.43
N GLU A 89 -8.08 -5.91 -15.28
CA GLU A 89 -6.90 -6.62 -15.80
C GLU A 89 -5.97 -5.73 -16.63
N ASP A 90 -6.50 -4.64 -17.21
CA ASP A 90 -5.75 -3.65 -17.99
C ASP A 90 -4.93 -2.68 -17.12
N GLY A 91 -4.95 -2.85 -15.80
CA GLY A 91 -4.25 -2.01 -14.86
C GLY A 91 -4.97 -0.69 -14.55
N THR A 92 -6.27 -0.62 -14.81
CA THR A 92 -7.11 0.51 -14.42
C THR A 92 -8.05 0.12 -13.27
N LEU A 93 -8.69 1.13 -12.68
CA LEU A 93 -9.59 1.01 -11.55
C LEU A 93 -10.96 1.57 -11.91
N LEU A 94 -12.02 0.88 -11.53
CA LEU A 94 -13.35 1.47 -11.42
C LEU A 94 -13.56 1.94 -9.99
N VAL A 95 -13.98 3.18 -9.82
CA VAL A 95 -14.22 3.79 -8.50
C VAL A 95 -15.66 4.24 -8.42
N ALA A 96 -16.39 3.75 -7.42
CA ALA A 96 -17.74 4.22 -7.10
C ALA A 96 -17.66 5.42 -6.14
N GLU A 97 -18.14 6.57 -6.59
CA GLU A 97 -18.19 7.79 -5.80
C GLU A 97 -19.57 7.97 -5.16
N ALA A 98 -19.63 7.92 -3.83
CA ALA A 98 -20.90 8.02 -3.11
C ALA A 98 -21.55 9.40 -3.29
N LEU A 99 -20.78 10.48 -3.07
CA LEU A 99 -21.27 11.85 -3.20
C LEU A 99 -21.10 12.41 -4.61
N GLY A 100 -20.14 11.87 -5.38
CA GLY A 100 -20.06 12.10 -6.82
C GLY A 100 -21.23 11.48 -7.59
N LYS A 101 -21.95 10.53 -6.96
CA LYS A 101 -23.06 9.77 -7.55
C LYS A 101 -22.70 9.21 -8.91
N THR A 102 -21.47 8.72 -9.08
CA THR A 102 -20.95 8.29 -10.39
C THR A 102 -19.92 7.19 -10.22
N VAL A 103 -19.63 6.51 -11.32
CA VAL A 103 -18.50 5.59 -11.42
C VAL A 103 -17.45 6.24 -12.32
N LYS A 104 -16.19 6.21 -11.90
CA LYS A 104 -15.05 6.70 -12.70
C LYS A 104 -14.13 5.55 -13.08
N LYS A 105 -13.50 5.62 -14.26
CA LYS A 105 -12.36 4.76 -14.62
C LYS A 105 -11.06 5.54 -14.53
N LEU A 106 -10.12 5.07 -13.73
CA LEU A 106 -8.82 5.73 -13.47
C LEU A 106 -7.66 4.78 -13.76
N ASP A 107 -6.47 5.30 -14.04
CA ASP A 107 -5.25 4.51 -13.94
C ASP A 107 -4.76 4.40 -12.48
N PHE A 108 -3.77 3.54 -12.22
CA PHE A 108 -3.17 3.41 -10.87
C PHE A 108 -2.45 4.68 -10.38
N ASN A 109 -2.18 5.65 -11.25
CA ASN A 109 -1.63 6.95 -10.88
C ASN A 109 -2.73 7.97 -10.55
N GLY A 110 -4.01 7.56 -10.56
CA GLY A 110 -5.15 8.42 -10.28
C GLY A 110 -5.53 9.36 -11.43
N LYS A 111 -4.99 9.15 -12.64
CA LYS A 111 -5.40 9.93 -13.82
C LYS A 111 -6.71 9.39 -14.35
N ARG A 112 -7.63 10.31 -14.66
CA ARG A 112 -8.92 9.96 -15.27
C ARG A 112 -8.69 9.36 -16.65
N VAL A 113 -9.22 8.15 -16.85
CA VAL A 113 -9.19 7.45 -18.14
C VAL A 113 -10.51 7.67 -18.88
N LYS A 114 -11.64 7.60 -18.18
CA LYS A 114 -12.97 7.70 -18.79
C LYS A 114 -14.06 8.11 -17.80
N ASP A 115 -14.99 8.93 -18.29
CA ASP A 115 -16.31 9.14 -17.69
C ASP A 115 -17.35 8.27 -18.40
N PHE A 116 -18.25 7.68 -17.62
CA PHE A 116 -19.32 6.84 -18.15
C PHE A 116 -20.64 7.60 -18.30
N PHE A 117 -20.85 8.65 -17.48
CA PHE A 117 -22.09 9.40 -17.42
C PHE A 117 -21.79 10.90 -17.44
N GLU A 118 -21.97 11.54 -18.60
CA GLU A 118 -21.76 12.98 -18.76
C GLU A 118 -23.02 13.81 -18.41
N VAL A 119 -24.21 13.25 -18.60
CA VAL A 119 -25.49 13.93 -18.35
C VAL A 119 -26.41 13.01 -17.56
N GLY A 120 -26.74 13.42 -16.33
CA GLY A 120 -27.69 12.71 -15.49
C GLY A 120 -27.22 11.30 -15.14
N SER A 121 -26.36 11.18 -14.13
CA SER A 121 -26.02 9.87 -13.59
C SER A 121 -27.29 9.15 -13.09
N PRO A 122 -27.46 7.85 -13.40
CA PRO A 122 -28.60 7.08 -12.93
C PRO A 122 -28.52 6.74 -11.44
N PHE A 123 -27.49 7.20 -10.71
CA PHE A 123 -27.23 6.81 -9.33
C PHE A 123 -27.70 7.84 -8.29
N GLY A 124 -28.03 7.32 -7.12
CA GLY A 124 -28.11 8.03 -5.84
C GLY A 124 -26.76 7.96 -5.13
N GLU A 125 -26.74 7.47 -3.90
CA GLU A 125 -25.52 7.30 -3.09
C GLU A 125 -24.94 5.89 -3.26
N LEU A 126 -23.81 5.82 -3.96
CA LEU A 126 -23.09 4.55 -4.18
C LEU A 126 -22.34 4.10 -2.93
N SER A 127 -22.33 2.79 -2.69
CA SER A 127 -21.67 2.19 -1.52
C SER A 127 -20.59 1.17 -1.86
N ASP A 128 -20.67 0.50 -3.01
CA ASP A 128 -19.63 -0.43 -3.45
C ASP A 128 -19.70 -0.73 -4.96
N ILE A 129 -18.64 -1.32 -5.50
CA ILE A 129 -18.54 -1.80 -6.88
C ILE A 129 -17.73 -3.10 -6.96
N ALA A 130 -18.22 -4.08 -7.74
CA ALA A 130 -17.56 -5.37 -7.93
C ALA A 130 -17.66 -5.86 -9.38
N LEU A 131 -16.78 -6.82 -9.72
CA LEU A 131 -16.72 -7.47 -11.02
C LEU A 131 -16.93 -8.97 -10.86
N ASP A 132 -17.59 -9.61 -11.81
CA ASP A 132 -17.58 -11.07 -11.95
C ASP A 132 -16.55 -11.53 -13.02
N PRO A 133 -16.32 -12.86 -13.18
CA PRO A 133 -15.40 -13.37 -14.19
C PRO A 133 -15.79 -13.06 -15.64
N ASP A 134 -17.07 -12.80 -15.90
CA ASP A 134 -17.60 -12.45 -17.23
C ASP A 134 -17.53 -10.94 -17.49
N LYS A 135 -16.93 -10.18 -16.56
CA LYS A 135 -16.73 -8.72 -16.61
C LYS A 135 -18.03 -7.93 -16.53
N ASN A 136 -19.06 -8.49 -15.89
CA ASN A 136 -20.21 -7.70 -15.45
C ASN A 136 -19.81 -6.84 -14.26
N VAL A 137 -20.24 -5.58 -14.28
CA VAL A 137 -20.00 -4.59 -13.24
C VAL A 137 -21.24 -4.48 -12.37
N TYR A 138 -21.09 -4.76 -11.08
CA TYR A 138 -22.14 -4.64 -10.08
C TYR A 138 -21.91 -3.38 -9.27
N VAL A 139 -22.87 -2.46 -9.27
CA VAL A 139 -22.80 -1.20 -8.52
C VAL A 139 -23.92 -1.15 -7.50
N VAL A 140 -23.56 -0.98 -6.23
CA VAL A 140 -24.53 -0.94 -5.12
C VAL A 140 -24.94 0.51 -4.87
N ASP A 141 -26.20 0.83 -5.15
CA ASP A 141 -26.82 2.13 -4.85
C ASP A 141 -27.65 2.00 -3.58
N ARG A 142 -27.12 2.55 -2.47
CA ARG A 142 -27.74 2.45 -1.16
C ARG A 142 -28.95 3.38 -1.03
N GLU A 143 -28.89 4.56 -1.64
CA GLU A 143 -30.02 5.52 -1.60
C GLU A 143 -31.25 4.93 -2.29
N LYS A 144 -31.04 4.21 -3.39
CA LYS A 144 -32.13 3.57 -4.16
C LYS A 144 -32.47 2.15 -3.72
N ALA A 145 -31.67 1.57 -2.83
CA ALA A 145 -31.78 0.17 -2.41
C ALA A 145 -31.74 -0.81 -3.60
N THR A 146 -30.87 -0.54 -4.58
CA THR A 146 -30.72 -1.33 -5.81
C THR A 146 -29.28 -1.76 -6.04
N VAL A 147 -29.12 -2.85 -6.79
CA VAL A 147 -27.86 -3.23 -7.41
C VAL A 147 -28.04 -3.09 -8.91
N HIS A 148 -27.23 -2.24 -9.53
CA HIS A 148 -27.18 -2.08 -10.97
C HIS A 148 -26.14 -3.03 -11.54
N VAL A 149 -26.45 -3.63 -12.69
CA VAL A 149 -25.54 -4.53 -13.40
C VAL A 149 -25.31 -3.95 -14.78
N PHE A 150 -24.05 -3.78 -15.16
CA PHE A 150 -23.63 -3.24 -16.44
C PHE A 150 -22.56 -4.11 -17.08
N ASP A 151 -22.27 -3.87 -18.35
CA ASP A 151 -20.99 -4.25 -18.93
C ASP A 151 -19.85 -3.30 -18.48
N LEU A 152 -18.60 -3.58 -18.86
CA LEU A 152 -17.44 -2.72 -18.56
C LEU A 152 -17.53 -1.31 -19.19
N GLU A 153 -18.38 -1.14 -20.20
CA GLU A 153 -18.63 0.15 -20.82
C GLU A 153 -19.75 0.92 -20.11
N MET A 154 -20.28 0.36 -19.01
CA MET A 154 -21.31 0.91 -18.13
C MET A 154 -22.64 1.17 -18.86
N LYS A 155 -23.02 0.27 -19.77
CA LYS A 155 -24.27 0.32 -20.54
C LYS A 155 -25.34 -0.64 -20.04
#